data_AF-A0AA41U3W0-F1
#
_entry.id   AF-A0AA41U3W0-F1
#
_cell.length_a   1.000
_cell.length_b   1.000
_cell.length_c   1.000
_cell.angle_alpha   90.00
_cell.angle_beta   90.00
_cell.angle_gamma   90.00
#
_symmetry.space_group_name_H-M   'P 1'
#
loop_
_entity.id
_entity.type
_entity.pdbx_description
1 polymer ?
#
loop_
_entity_poly.entity_id
_entity_poly.type
_entity_poly.pdbx_seq_one_letter_code
_entity_poly.pdbx_strand_id
1 'polypeptide(L)' 'MPDTLRAAYTAEMAAARAAGPTSDRWRAAERAHILSQSWPGPRTRTHAVMLRLAALLRDAGIALGPVA' A
#
# COMPACT_ATOMS: atom_id res chain seq x y z
N MET A 1 7.41 16.51 7.27
CA MET A 1 7.46 16.30 5.81
C MET A 1 7.13 17.62 5.14
N PRO A 2 7.98 18.11 4.23
CA PRO A 2 7.70 19.29 3.39
C PRO A 2 6.39 19.14 2.63
N ASP A 3 5.72 20.25 2.33
CA ASP A 3 4.35 20.23 1.81
C ASP A 3 4.22 19.58 0.44
N THR A 4 5.20 19.78 -0.45
CA THR A 4 5.24 19.11 -1.76
C THR A 4 5.36 17.59 -1.62
N LEU A 5 6.24 17.11 -0.73
CA LEU A 5 6.36 15.68 -0.43
C LEU A 5 5.11 15.14 0.26
N ARG A 6 4.46 15.94 1.11
CA ARG A 6 3.22 15.57 1.79
C ARG A 6 2.05 15.42 0.81
N ALA A 7 1.94 16.32 -0.16
CA ALA A 7 0.95 16.24 -1.22
C ALA A 7 1.17 14.98 -2.07
N ALA A 8 2.40 14.73 -2.52
CA ALA A 8 2.75 13.52 -3.28
C ALA A 8 2.46 12.24 -2.47
N TYR A 9 2.93 12.17 -1.22
CA TYR A 9 2.64 11.05 -0.32
C TYR A 9 1.14 10.81 -0.15
N THR A 10 0.35 11.88 -0.02
CA THR A 10 -1.10 11.78 0.17
C THR A 10 -1.79 11.25 -1.08
N ALA A 11 -1.38 11.70 -2.27
CA ALA A 11 -1.88 11.20 -3.54
C ALA A 11 -1.57 9.70 -3.73
N GLU A 12 -0.34 9.28 -3.43
CA GLU A 12 0.06 7.87 -3.52
C GLU A 12 -0.68 6.99 -2.52
N MET A 13 -0.87 7.47 -1.28
CA MET A 13 -1.65 6.76 -0.28
C MET A 13 -3.15 6.70 -0.60
N ALA A 14 -3.69 7.67 -1.35
CA ALA A 14 -5.04 7.62 -1.86
C ALA A 14 -5.16 6.57 -2.97
N ALA A 15 -4.21 6.56 -3.92
CA ALA A 15 -4.15 5.57 -4.99
C ALA A 15 -3.99 4.13 -4.46
N ALA A 16 -3.14 3.93 -3.44
CA ALA A 16 -2.96 2.61 -2.81
C ALA A 16 -4.25 2.07 -2.15
N ARG A 17 -5.12 2.96 -1.67
CA ARG A 17 -6.39 2.60 -1.01
C ARG A 17 -7.58 2.53 -1.96
N ALA A 18 -7.48 3.12 -3.15
CA ALA A 18 -8.54 3.08 -4.15
C ALA A 18 -8.86 1.65 -4.61
N ALA A 19 -10.04 1.49 -5.20
CA ALA A 19 -10.38 0.26 -5.92
C ALA A 19 -9.57 0.17 -7.21
N GLY A 20 -9.14 -1.03 -7.58
CA GLY A 20 -8.34 -1.26 -8.78
C GLY A 20 -7.43 -2.47 -8.66
N PRO A 21 -6.63 -2.75 -9.70
CA PRO A 21 -5.69 -3.86 -9.71
C PRO A 21 -4.74 -3.80 -8.51
N THR A 22 -4.57 -4.94 -7.83
CA THR A 22 -3.73 -5.00 -6.63
C THR A 22 -2.26 -4.65 -6.92
N SER A 23 -1.78 -4.92 -8.12
CA SER A 23 -0.44 -4.53 -8.60
C SER A 23 -0.24 -3.02 -8.63
N ASP A 24 -1.21 -2.27 -9.14
CA ASP A 24 -1.12 -0.81 -9.24
C ASP A 24 -1.23 -0.16 -7.86
N ARG A 25 -2.09 -0.72 -7.01
CA ARG A 25 -2.20 -0.33 -5.60
C ARG A 25 -0.91 -0.60 -4.83
N TRP A 26 -0.25 -1.73 -5.09
CA TRP A 26 1.05 -2.07 -4.50
C TRP A 26 2.14 -1.07 -4.91
N ARG A 27 2.24 -0.74 -6.21
CA ARG A 27 3.18 0.26 -6.72
C ARG A 27 2.97 1.64 -6.09
N ALA A 28 1.72 2.05 -5.90
CA ALA A 28 1.40 3.31 -5.21
C ALA A 28 1.83 3.26 -3.73
N ALA A 29 1.59 2.15 -3.03
CA ALA A 29 2.03 1.96 -1.65
C ALA A 29 3.57 1.99 -1.53
N GLU A 30 4.28 1.42 -2.50
CA GLU A 30 5.74 1.43 -2.55
C GLU A 30 6.31 2.84 -2.77
N ARG A 31 5.72 3.63 -3.67
CA ARG A 31 6.09 5.06 -3.83
C ARG A 31 5.82 5.86 -2.55
N ALA A 32 4.68 5.65 -1.89
CA ALA A 32 4.39 6.26 -0.60
C ALA A 32 5.40 5.85 0.49
N HIS A 33 5.90 4.61 0.44
CA HIS A 33 6.90 4.11 1.39
C HIS A 33 8.23 4.83 1.21
N ILE A 34 8.69 4.98 -0.04
CA ILE A 34 9.89 5.75 -0.39
C ILE A 34 9.76 7.21 0.06
N LEU A 35 8.64 7.87 -0.26
CA LEU A 35 8.40 9.26 0.12
C LEU A 35 8.34 9.45 1.65
N SER A 36 7.91 8.44 2.40
CA SER A 36 7.77 8.51 3.86
C SER A 36 9.00 8.04 4.63
N GLN A 37 10.11 7.69 3.95
CA GLN A 37 11.30 7.09 4.57
C GLN A 37 11.87 7.87 5.76
N SER A 38 11.81 9.20 5.77
CA SER A 38 12.35 10.00 6.89
C SER A 38 11.31 10.33 7.97
N TRP A 39 10.05 9.89 7.85
CA TRP A 39 8.96 10.26 8.74
C TRP A 39 8.28 9.02 9.34
N PRO A 40 8.55 8.68 10.62
CA PRO A 40 8.09 7.44 11.25
C PRO A 40 6.56 7.24 11.17
N GLY A 41 5.76 8.26 11.49
CA GLY A 41 4.30 8.15 11.45
C GLY A 41 3.75 7.81 10.06
N PRO A 42 4.04 8.62 9.01
CA PRO A 42 3.72 8.29 7.62
C PRO A 42 4.23 6.90 7.18
N ARG A 43 5.44 6.51 7.57
CA ARG A 43 6.01 5.20 7.24
C ARG A 43 5.17 4.06 7.82
N THR A 44 4.81 4.13 9.10
CA THR A 44 3.96 3.13 9.77
C THR A 44 2.58 3.03 9.10
N ARG A 45 1.97 4.16 8.73
CA ARG A 45 0.69 4.16 8.01
C ARG A 45 0.80 3.48 6.64
N THR A 46 1.91 3.66 5.95
CA THR A 46 2.18 2.99 4.66
C THR A 46 2.34 1.49 4.84
N HIS A 47 3.10 1.05 5.85
CA HIS A 47 3.24 -0.37 6.17
C HIS A 47 1.89 -1.02 6.48
N ALA A 48 0.98 -0.35 7.20
CA ALA A 48 -0.35 -0.87 7.45
C ALA A 48 -1.15 -1.10 6.16
N VAL A 49 -1.03 -0.20 5.17
CA VAL A 49 -1.66 -0.39 3.85
C VAL A 49 -1.02 -1.54 3.09
N MET A 50 0.31 -1.61 3.04
CA MET A 50 1.03 -2.72 2.39
C MET A 50 0.68 -4.08 3.03
N LEU A 51 0.58 -4.15 4.35
CA LEU A 51 0.19 -5.37 5.07
C LEU A 51 -1.22 -5.80 4.69
N ARG A 52 -2.17 -4.86 4.60
CA ARG A 52 -3.53 -5.16 4.13
C ARG A 52 -3.53 -5.66 2.69
N LEU A 53 -2.74 -5.06 1.80
CA LEU A 53 -2.62 -5.53 0.40
C LEU A 53 -2.02 -6.93 0.34
N ALA A 54 -0.99 -7.22 1.14
CA ALA A 54 -0.38 -8.54 1.22
C ALA A 54 -1.38 -9.60 1.72
N ALA A 55 -2.22 -9.26 2.70
CA ALA A 55 -3.30 -10.14 3.16
C ALA A 55 -4.31 -10.43 2.05
N LEU A 56 -4.75 -9.40 1.30
CA LEU A 56 -5.66 -9.59 0.16
C LEU A 56 -5.05 -10.46 -0.95
N LEU A 57 -3.75 -10.31 -1.23
CA LEU A 57 -3.03 -11.16 -2.19
C LEU A 57 -2.91 -12.60 -1.69
N ARG A 58 -2.68 -12.78 -0.38
CA ARG A 58 -2.65 -14.11 0.25
C ARG A 58 -4.02 -14.78 0.15
N ASP A 59 -5.10 -14.05 0.44
CA ASP A 59 -6.47 -14.55 0.35
C ASP A 59 -6.89 -14.85 -1.10
N ALA A 60 -6.44 -14.04 -2.07
CA ALA A 60 -6.59 -14.36 -3.49
C ALA A 60 -5.84 -15.64 -3.89
N GLY A 61 -4.77 -16.00 -3.17
CA GLY A 61 -4.08 -17.29 -3.26
C GLY A 61 -4.77 -18.45 -2.52
N ILE A 62 -5.72 -18.17 -1.60
CA ILE A 62 -6.59 -19.15 -0.92
C ILE A 62 -7.91 -19.36 -1.72
N ALA A 63 -7.98 -18.88 -2.97
CA ALA A 63 -9.05 -19.23 -3.91
C ALA A 63 -8.76 -20.51 -4.72
N LEU A 64 -7.93 -21.41 -4.19
CA LEU A 64 -7.77 -22.80 -4.65
C LEU A 64 -8.04 -23.73 -3.45
N GLY A 65 -9.30 -24.11 -3.24
CA GLY A 65 -9.66 -25.36 -2.54
C GLY A 65 -10.25 -26.33 -3.58
N PRO A 66 -10.23 -27.67 -3.40
CA PRO A 66 -10.40 -28.40 -2.13
C PRO A 66 -9.46 -29.62 -1.90
N VAL A 67 -9.64 -30.23 -0.72
CA VAL A 67 -9.22 -31.55 -0.18
C VAL A 67 -8.47 -32.54 -1.10
N ALA A 68 -7.38 -33.09 -0.57
CA ALA A 68 -6.93 -34.47 -0.81
C ALA A 68 -6.48 -35.09 0.52
#